data_AF-A0A936E7L7-F1
#
_entry.id   AF-A0A936E7L7-F1
#
_cell.length_a   1.000
_cell.length_b   1.000
_cell.length_c   1.000
_cell.angle_alpha   90.00
_cell.angle_beta   90.00
_cell.angle_gamma   90.00
#
_symmetry.space_group_name_H-M   'P 1'
#
loop_
_entity.id
_entity.type
_entity.pdbx_description
1 polymer ?
#
loop_
_entity_poly.entity_id
_entity_poly.type
_entity_poly.pdbx_seq_one_letter_code
_entity_poly.pdbx_strand_id
1 'polypeptide(L)'
;MNIEFEGEIWFWRGPAPWYFVTVPAELSSDLKGVSGFVTYGWGMIPVRVRIGKTVWETSLFPKDGRYLVPLKTTVRQAEKLSEHDIVLIKLEVLSAVSGNL
;
A
#
# COMPACT_ATOMS: atom_id res chain seq x y z
N MET A 1 -0.14 -10.31 -8.46
CA MET A 1 0.64 -9.30 -9.22
C MET A 1 1.73 -8.76 -8.32
N ASN A 2 2.97 -8.63 -8.80
CA ASN A 2 4.08 -8.09 -8.01
C ASN A 2 4.54 -6.77 -8.61
N ILE A 3 4.73 -5.74 -7.79
CA ILE A 3 5.23 -4.42 -8.21
C ILE A 3 6.31 -3.94 -7.24
N GLU A 4 7.23 -3.14 -7.76
CA GLU A 4 8.34 -2.56 -7.01
C GLU A 4 8.51 -1.10 -7.43
N PHE A 5 8.63 -0.20 -6.46
CA PHE A 5 8.82 1.23 -6.73
C PHE A 5 9.43 1.94 -5.53
N GLU A 6 10.01 3.10 -5.78
CA GLU A 6 10.42 4.04 -4.73
C GLU A 6 9.36 5.12 -4.53
N GLY A 7 9.17 5.56 -3.29
CA GLY A 7 8.30 6.68 -2.98
C GLY A 7 8.65 7.36 -1.66
N GLU A 8 8.28 8.63 -1.57
CA GLU A 8 8.47 9.44 -0.37
C GLU A 8 7.38 9.15 0.67
N ILE A 9 7.81 9.00 1.92
CA ILE A 9 6.91 8.92 3.07
C ILE A 9 6.35 10.31 3.37
N TRP A 10 5.02 10.43 3.44
CA TRP A 10 4.36 11.68 3.81
C TRP A 10 3.36 11.47 4.95
N PHE A 11 3.15 12.53 5.74
CA PHE A 11 2.22 12.54 6.85
C PHE A 11 0.87 13.17 6.49
N TRP A 12 -0.21 12.58 6.99
CA TRP A 12 -1.56 13.11 6.89
C TRP A 12 -2.18 13.37 8.26
N ARG A 13 -2.79 14.56 8.41
CA ARG A 13 -3.58 14.92 9.59
C ARG A 13 -5.01 14.36 9.46
N GLY A 14 -5.23 13.15 9.96
CA GLY A 14 -6.55 12.52 10.02
C GLY A 14 -6.58 11.27 10.93
N PRO A 15 -7.65 10.45 10.88
CA PRO A 15 -7.67 9.17 11.58
C PRO A 15 -6.48 8.30 11.15
N ALA A 16 -5.91 7.54 12.10
CA ALA A 16 -4.79 6.66 11.82
C ALA A 16 -5.15 5.64 10.71
N PRO A 17 -4.18 5.17 9.89
CA PRO A 17 -2.74 5.47 9.93
C PRO A 17 -2.39 6.87 9.44
N TRP A 18 -1.31 7.45 9.96
CA TRP A 18 -0.93 8.83 9.64
C TRP A 18 0.15 8.96 8.56
N TYR A 19 0.85 7.88 8.21
CA TYR A 19 1.98 7.92 7.28
C TYR A 19 1.70 7.03 6.09
N PHE A 20 2.01 7.55 4.91
CA PHE A 20 1.71 6.90 3.64
C PHE A 20 2.85 7.04 2.64
N VAL A 21 2.85 6.16 1.65
CA VAL A 21 3.61 6.34 0.41
C VAL A 21 2.64 6.25 -0.75
N THR A 22 2.77 7.16 -1.71
CA THR A 22 1.92 7.19 -2.90
C THR A 22 2.49 6.28 -3.98
N VAL A 23 1.67 5.36 -4.50
CA VAL A 23 2.05 4.53 -5.65
C VAL A 23 2.14 5.41 -6.90
N PRO A 24 3.19 5.27 -7.75
CA PRO A 24 3.30 5.99 -9.03
C PRO A 24 2.04 5.88 -9.89
N ALA A 25 1.78 6.89 -10.73
CA ALA A 25 0.54 6.94 -11.55
C ALA A 25 0.38 5.72 -12.46
N GLU A 26 1.46 5.32 -13.14
CA GLU A 26 1.45 4.17 -14.05
C GLU A 26 1.06 2.88 -13.33
N LEU A 27 1.74 2.58 -12.21
CA LEU A 27 1.42 1.42 -11.38
C LEU A 27 0.03 1.52 -10.73
N SER A 28 -0.45 2.72 -10.41
CA SER A 28 -1.82 2.92 -9.91
C SER A 28 -2.87 2.58 -10.96
N SER A 29 -2.59 2.86 -12.24
CA SER A 29 -3.45 2.47 -13.36
C SER A 29 -3.56 0.95 -13.45
N ASP A 30 -2.44 0.25 -13.38
CA ASP A 30 -2.40 -1.22 -13.42
C ASP A 30 -3.15 -1.83 -12.23
N LEU A 31 -2.94 -1.29 -11.03
CA LEU A 31 -3.64 -1.68 -9.80
C LEU A 31 -5.16 -1.48 -9.92
N LYS A 32 -5.60 -0.38 -10.53
CA LYS A 32 -7.03 -0.12 -10.75
C LYS A 32 -7.63 -1.17 -11.69
N GLY A 33 -6.90 -1.60 -12.71
CA GLY A 33 -7.29 -2.69 -13.62
C GLY A 33 -7.57 -4.02 -12.90
N VAL A 34 -6.81 -4.34 -11.86
CA VAL A 34 -7.01 -5.58 -11.07
C VAL A 34 -7.99 -5.41 -9.90
N SER A 35 -8.26 -4.17 -9.46
CA SER A 35 -9.14 -3.85 -8.31
C SER A 35 -10.57 -4.41 -8.46
N GLY A 36 -11.07 -4.53 -9.69
CA GLY A 36 -12.40 -5.09 -9.97
C GLY A 36 -12.57 -6.56 -9.56
N PHE A 37 -11.47 -7.29 -9.42
CA PHE A 37 -11.46 -8.73 -9.09
C PHE A 37 -11.16 -9.02 -7.61
N VAL A 38 -10.76 -8.01 -6.84
CA VAL A 38 -10.25 -8.19 -5.46
C VAL A 38 -10.99 -7.37 -4.40
N THR A 39 -12.00 -6.58 -4.78
CA THR A 39 -12.68 -5.66 -3.84
C THR A 39 -14.19 -5.86 -3.79
N TYR A 40 -14.78 -5.84 -2.59
CA TYR A 40 -16.23 -5.80 -2.34
C TYR A 40 -16.82 -4.39 -2.56
N GLY A 41 -16.44 -3.70 -3.64
CA GLY A 41 -17.04 -2.42 -4.07
C GLY A 41 -16.42 -1.14 -3.49
N TRP A 42 -15.38 -1.21 -2.66
CA TRP A 42 -14.76 -0.03 -2.01
C TRP A 42 -13.38 0.36 -2.58
N GLY A 43 -12.90 -0.36 -3.59
CA GLY A 43 -11.64 -0.05 -4.29
C GLY A 43 -10.35 -0.34 -3.50
N MET A 44 -10.43 -0.85 -2.26
CA MET A 44 -9.28 -1.21 -1.42
C MET A 44 -8.60 -2.50 -1.90
N ILE A 45 -7.32 -2.49 -2.24
CA ILE A 45 -6.63 -3.68 -2.75
C ILE A 45 -5.81 -4.35 -1.64
N PRO A 46 -6.10 -5.62 -1.27
CA PRO A 46 -5.28 -6.33 -0.28
C PRO A 46 -3.89 -6.64 -0.85
N VAL A 47 -2.86 -6.34 -0.07
CA VAL A 47 -1.47 -6.50 -0.45
C VAL A 47 -0.62 -7.04 0.70
N ARG A 48 0.42 -7.80 0.34
CA ARG A 48 1.60 -7.98 1.18
C ARG A 48 2.65 -6.96 0.76
N VAL A 49 3.18 -6.23 1.72
CA VAL A 49 4.15 -5.15 1.52
C VAL A 49 5.49 -5.54 2.14
N ARG A 50 6.59 -5.16 1.50
CA ARG A 50 7.93 -5.20 2.07
C ARG A 50 8.64 -3.87 1.91
N ILE A 51 9.24 -3.41 3.00
CA ILE A 51 10.27 -2.38 3.03
C ILE A 51 11.45 -2.93 3.82
N GLY A 52 12.65 -2.88 3.26
CA GLY A 52 13.83 -3.46 3.87
C GLY A 52 13.62 -4.94 4.24
N LYS A 53 13.67 -5.24 5.55
CA LYS A 53 13.49 -6.59 6.12
C LYS A 53 12.07 -6.83 6.64
N THR A 54 11.27 -5.79 6.78
CA THR A 54 9.93 -5.86 7.36
C THR A 54 8.89 -6.18 6.30
N VAL A 55 8.10 -7.22 6.56
CA VAL A 55 6.99 -7.66 5.71
C VAL A 55 5.69 -7.58 6.51
N TRP A 56 4.63 -7.05 5.92
CA TRP A 56 3.31 -7.02 6.55
C TRP A 56 2.19 -7.04 5.51
N GLU A 57 1.00 -7.45 5.95
CA GLU A 57 -0.22 -7.38 5.15
C GLU A 57 -1.04 -6.14 5.51
N THR A 58 -1.63 -5.52 4.48
CA THR A 58 -2.49 -4.33 4.58
C THR A 58 -3.35 -4.20 3.31
N SER A 59 -4.05 -3.08 3.16
CA SER A 59 -4.79 -2.74 1.95
C SER A 59 -4.34 -1.39 1.41
N LEU A 60 -4.23 -1.28 0.10
CA LEU A 60 -3.99 -0.01 -0.58
C LEU A 60 -5.27 0.83 -0.57
N PHE A 61 -5.14 2.11 -0.24
CA PHE A 61 -6.27 3.04 -0.19
C PHE A 61 -6.37 3.82 -1.51
N PRO A 62 -7.53 3.79 -2.19
CA PRO A 62 -7.74 4.67 -3.34
C PRO A 62 -7.88 6.12 -2.88
N LYS A 63 -7.10 7.03 -3.46
CA LYS A 63 -7.17 8.48 -3.21
C LYS A 63 -6.72 9.25 -4.44
N ASP A 64 -7.52 10.24 -4.86
CA ASP A 64 -7.18 11.18 -5.93
C ASP A 64 -6.66 10.50 -7.23
N GLY A 65 -7.29 9.38 -7.61
CA GLY A 65 -6.92 8.60 -8.79
C GLY A 65 -5.67 7.73 -8.64
N ARG A 66 -5.07 7.68 -7.44
CA ARG A 66 -3.91 6.85 -7.11
C ARG A 66 -4.19 5.92 -5.93
N TYR A 67 -3.22 5.05 -5.65
CA TYR A 67 -3.24 4.19 -4.46
C TYR A 67 -2.21 4.64 -3.43
N LEU A 68 -2.57 4.55 -2.16
CA LEU A 68 -1.69 4.83 -1.03
C LEU A 68 -1.33 3.55 -0.29
N VAL A 69 -0.05 3.40 0.02
CA VAL A 69 0.47 2.37 0.91
C VAL A 69 0.47 2.92 2.34
N PRO A 70 -0.35 2.39 3.26
CA PRO A 70 -0.31 2.80 4.66
C PRO A 70 0.94 2.24 5.36
N LEU A 71 1.65 3.08 6.10
CA LEU A 71 2.78 2.66 6.92
C LEU A 71 2.38 2.55 8.39
N LYS A 72 2.42 1.31 8.90
CA LYS A 72 2.18 1.04 10.33
C LYS A 72 3.32 1.64 11.17
N THR A 73 3.01 2.11 12.37
CA THR A 73 4.02 2.62 13.31
C THR A 73 5.10 1.58 13.60
N THR A 74 4.72 0.30 13.75
CA THR A 74 5.66 -0.80 13.99
C THR A 74 6.65 -1.00 12.85
N VAL A 75 6.20 -0.84 11.60
CA VAL A 75 7.05 -0.93 10.40
C VAL A 75 8.05 0.22 10.38
N ARG A 76 7.58 1.46 10.59
CA ARG A 76 8.46 2.64 10.62
C ARG A 76 9.51 2.52 11.73
N GLN A 77 9.13 2.03 12.90
CA GLN A 77 10.07 1.82 14.01
C GLN A 77 11.10 0.72 13.69
N ALA A 78 10.68 -0.40 13.10
CA ALA A 78 11.57 -1.51 12.77
C ALA A 78 12.62 -1.13 11.71
N GLU A 79 12.20 -0.39 10.68
CA GLU A 79 13.08 0.05 9.57
C GLU A 79 13.69 1.45 9.79
N LYS A 80 13.43 2.08 10.95
CA LYS A 80 13.91 3.44 11.31
C LYS A 80 13.53 4.53 10.31
N LEU A 81 12.28 4.50 9.85
CA LEU A 81 11.74 5.39 8.83
C LEU A 81 11.02 6.61 9.42
N SER A 82 11.23 7.75 8.78
CA SER A 82 10.64 9.05 9.12
C SER A 82 9.85 9.63 7.94
N GLU A 83 9.16 10.74 8.18
CA GLU A 83 8.60 11.55 7.09
C GLU A 83 9.73 12.01 6.16
N HIS A 84 9.44 12.14 4.86
CA HIS A 84 10.35 12.53 3.79
C HIS A 84 11.42 11.52 3.39
N ASP A 85 11.52 10.37 4.07
CA ASP A 85 12.40 9.29 3.60
C ASP A 85 11.88 8.71 2.28
N ILE A 86 12.80 8.47 1.33
CA ILE A 86 12.53 7.69 0.12
C ILE A 86 12.73 6.21 0.43
N VAL A 87 11.69 5.40 0.19
CA VAL A 87 11.72 3.97 0.49
C VAL A 87 11.41 3.13 -0.74
N LEU A 88 12.17 2.05 -0.91
CA LEU A 88 11.88 1.00 -1.87
C LEU A 88 10.78 0.09 -1.30
N ILE A 89 9.64 0.07 -1.97
CA ILE A 89 8.47 -0.73 -1.62
C ILE A 89 8.33 -1.86 -2.62
N LYS A 90 8.15 -3.08 -2.12
CA LYS A 90 7.68 -4.22 -2.91
C LYS A 90 6.29 -4.60 -2.46
N LEU A 91 5.36 -4.71 -3.41
CA LEU A 91 3.98 -5.11 -3.17
C LEU A 91 3.68 -6.41 -3.92
N GLU A 92 2.99 -7.30 -3.23
CA GLU A 92 2.34 -8.48 -3.79
C GLU A 92 0.83 -8.29 -3.59
N VAL A 93 0.08 -8.15 -4.70
CA VAL A 93 -1.39 -8.13 -4.67
C VAL A 93 -1.90 -9.51 -4.31
N LEU A 94 -2.63 -9.58 -3.20
CA LEU A 94 -3.27 -10.79 -2.72
C LEU A 94 -4.60 -10.99 -3.45
N SER A 95 -4.92 -12.21 -3.83
CA SER A 95 -6.27 -12.54 -4.31
C SER A 95 -7.26 -12.39 -3.15
N ALA A 96 -8.48 -11.96 -3.45
CA ALA A 96 -9.56 -12.05 -2.46
C ALA A 96 -9.66 -13.52 -2.01
N VAL A 97 -9.61 -13.75 -0.69
CA VAL A 97 -9.96 -15.06 -0.14
C VAL A 97 -11.40 -15.29 -0.53
N SER A 98 -11.66 -16.28 -1.39
CA SER A 98 -12.98 -16.85 -1.56
C SER A 98 -13.43 -17.28 -0.16
N GLY A 99 -14.25 -16.47 0.50
CA GLY A 99 -14.87 -16.87 1.74
C GLY A 99 -15.64 -18.15 1.45
N ASN A 100 -15.23 -19.26 2.05
CA ASN A 100 -16.07 -20.45 2.10
C ASN A 100 -17.39 -20.02 2.77
N LEU A 101 -18.48 -20.20 2.01
CA LEU A 101 -19.84 -20.26 2.53
C LEU A 101 -19.96 -21.43 3.52
#